data_AF-A0A957UD04-F1
#
_entry.id   AF-A0A957UD04-F1
#
_cell.length_a   1.000
_cell.length_b   1.000
_cell.length_c   1.000
_cell.angle_alpha   90.00
_cell.angle_beta   90.00
_cell.angle_gamma   90.00
#
_symmetry.space_group_name_H-M   'P 1'
#
loop_
_entity.id
_entity.type
_entity.pdbx_description
1 polymer ?
#
loop_
_entity_poly.entity_id
_entity_poly.type
_entity_poly.pdbx_seq_one_letter_code
_entity_poly.pdbx_strand_id
1 'polypeptide(L)'
;MVVTLAVVLQPALPAGASVEQARLVAVTSDAGGVTLSLQAPPPTLHTIVEDGQILTAIELTGAVTDERDGALQTPVVGALVAVPPEAAVAVEVLALDTQPLPVAAPILVQSPGVQPSSAAGLQPSSYAAAQLHVISQPAAELVDITWWRSQRVARVRLRPVRVEQGSVLFHPRMVVRVRFNAVEGTAVTTSAAQVPATAANEGAFEPLLRSTLLNYDQGLAWRVPASGTPVIARTAAAATAGDAPWWRVTLAAPG
;
A
#
# COMPACT_ATOMS: atom_id res chain seq x y z
N MET A 1 44.07 54.79 1.30
CA MET A 1 43.81 53.35 1.07
C MET A 1 42.37 53.10 1.49
N VAL A 2 41.43 53.11 0.54
CA VAL A 2 40.00 53.03 0.80
C VAL A 2 39.58 51.56 0.67
N VAL A 3 39.13 50.96 1.75
CA VAL A 3 38.64 49.58 1.78
C VAL A 3 37.15 49.60 1.47
N THR A 4 36.78 49.14 0.28
CA THR A 4 35.38 48.99 -0.16
C THR A 4 34.82 47.70 0.42
N LEU A 5 33.84 47.82 1.32
CA LEU A 5 33.13 46.70 1.92
C LEU A 5 32.05 46.18 0.94
N ALA A 6 32.25 45.01 0.36
CA ALA A 6 31.24 44.36 -0.47
C ALA A 6 30.24 43.61 0.43
N VAL A 7 29.02 44.15 0.53
CA VAL A 7 27.90 43.47 1.17
C VAL A 7 27.34 42.45 0.18
N VAL A 8 27.53 41.16 0.47
CA VAL A 8 26.90 40.06 -0.27
C VAL A 8 25.47 39.93 0.23
N LEU A 9 24.49 40.30 -0.60
CA LEU A 9 23.08 39.97 -0.34
C LEU A 9 22.91 38.46 -0.46
N GLN A 10 22.63 37.78 0.66
CA GLN A 10 22.07 36.43 0.63
C GLN A 10 20.62 36.51 0.14
N PRO A 11 20.23 35.74 -0.89
CA PRO A 11 18.82 35.64 -1.27
C PRO A 11 18.05 34.97 -0.13
N ALA A 12 16.93 35.59 0.27
CA ALA A 12 16.01 35.02 1.24
C ALA A 12 15.42 33.72 0.68
N LEU A 13 15.66 32.60 1.37
CA LEU A 13 14.98 31.34 1.13
C LEU A 13 13.46 31.55 1.29
N PRO A 14 12.61 31.15 0.33
CA PRO A 14 11.17 31.22 0.51
C PRO A 14 10.76 30.32 1.68
N ALA A 15 10.04 30.90 2.65
CA ALA A 15 9.48 30.19 3.78
C ALA A 15 8.39 29.21 3.30
N GLY A 16 8.58 27.92 3.57
CA GLY A 16 7.51 26.94 3.66
C GLY A 16 6.87 26.49 2.34
N ALA A 17 7.64 25.99 1.37
CA ALA A 17 7.08 25.08 0.39
C ALA A 17 6.76 23.74 1.10
N SER A 18 5.53 23.59 1.60
CA SER A 18 5.02 22.29 1.99
C SER A 18 5.11 21.39 0.76
N VAL A 19 5.92 20.33 0.84
CA VAL A 19 5.98 19.32 -0.22
C VAL A 19 4.57 18.77 -0.37
N GLU A 20 3.94 19.03 -1.50
CA GLU A 20 2.61 18.55 -1.80
C GLU A 20 2.72 17.04 -2.06
N GLN A 21 2.12 16.22 -1.19
CA GLN A 21 2.18 14.76 -1.26
C GLN A 21 0.79 14.21 -1.56
N ALA A 22 0.74 13.06 -2.23
CA ALA A 22 -0.49 12.31 -2.41
C ALA A 22 -1.12 12.01 -1.06
N ARG A 23 -2.34 12.50 -0.84
CA ARG A 23 -3.06 12.39 0.42
C ARG A 23 -4.26 11.48 0.24
N LEU A 24 -4.19 10.31 0.87
CA LEU A 24 -5.28 9.33 0.90
C LEU A 24 -5.94 9.31 2.28
N VAL A 25 -7.26 9.47 2.32
CA VAL A 25 -8.02 9.44 3.58
C VAL A 25 -9.33 8.68 3.43
N ALA A 26 -9.80 8.07 4.51
CA ALA A 26 -11.19 7.65 4.61
C ALA A 26 -12.08 8.87 4.87
N VAL A 27 -13.11 9.06 4.04
CA VAL A 27 -14.09 10.16 4.18
C VAL A 27 -15.30 9.68 4.96
N THR A 28 -15.76 8.46 4.69
CA THR A 28 -16.88 7.85 5.40
C THR A 28 -16.61 6.38 5.65
N SER A 29 -17.08 5.88 6.79
CA SER A 29 -16.98 4.49 7.21
C SER A 29 -18.32 4.09 7.79
N ASP A 30 -18.99 3.14 7.15
CA ASP A 30 -20.33 2.68 7.55
C ASP A 30 -20.44 1.15 7.40
N ALA A 31 -21.58 0.58 7.80
CA ALA A 31 -21.80 -0.86 7.80
C ALA A 31 -21.59 -1.52 6.42
N GLY A 32 -21.83 -0.79 5.32
CA GLY A 32 -21.72 -1.31 3.97
C GLY A 32 -20.37 -1.06 3.30
N GLY A 33 -19.42 -0.39 3.97
CA GLY A 33 -18.13 -0.08 3.34
C GLY A 33 -17.39 1.15 3.88
N VAL A 34 -16.28 1.46 3.21
CA VAL A 34 -15.44 2.63 3.47
C VAL A 34 -15.26 3.42 2.18
N THR A 35 -15.54 4.72 2.22
CA THR A 35 -15.26 5.63 1.11
C THR A 35 -13.90 6.28 1.31
N LEU A 36 -13.02 6.10 0.33
CA LEU A 36 -11.68 6.67 0.26
C LEU A 36 -11.67 7.88 -0.69
N SER A 37 -10.92 8.91 -0.32
CA SER A 37 -10.62 10.05 -1.20
C SER A 37 -9.11 10.20 -1.34
N LEU A 38 -8.63 10.16 -2.58
CA LEU A 38 -7.26 10.51 -2.94
C LEU A 38 -7.21 11.93 -3.49
N GLN A 39 -6.29 12.73 -2.99
CA GLN A 39 -5.85 13.98 -3.62
C GLN A 39 -4.39 13.78 -4.04
N ALA A 40 -4.12 13.78 -5.34
CA ALA A 40 -2.79 13.59 -5.89
C ALA A 40 -2.26 14.94 -6.39
N PRO A 41 -1.03 15.34 -5.99
CA PRO A 41 -0.38 16.52 -6.57
C PRO A 41 -0.08 16.27 -8.06
N PRO A 42 0.23 17.30 -8.85
CA PRO A 42 0.73 17.11 -10.20
C PRO A 42 1.99 16.21 -10.21
N PRO A 43 2.05 15.17 -11.06
CA PRO A 43 3.24 14.33 -11.15
C PRO A 43 4.39 15.04 -11.86
N THR A 44 5.62 14.67 -11.51
CA THR A 44 6.83 15.13 -12.19
C THR A 44 7.21 14.13 -13.28
N LEU A 45 7.58 14.65 -14.45
CA LEU A 45 8.05 13.83 -15.57
C LEU A 45 9.58 13.94 -15.69
N HIS A 46 10.25 12.80 -15.70
CA HIS A 46 11.70 12.71 -15.85
C HIS A 46 12.04 12.01 -17.16
N THR A 47 12.97 12.59 -17.91
CA THR A 47 13.53 11.95 -19.10
C THR A 47 14.68 11.05 -18.68
N ILE A 48 14.64 9.79 -19.09
CA ILE A 48 15.67 8.79 -18.83
C ILE A 48 16.16 8.23 -20.16
N VAL A 49 17.44 7.87 -20.23
CA VAL A 49 18.02 7.17 -21.37
C VAL A 49 18.42 5.76 -20.93
N GLU A 50 17.78 4.74 -21.49
CA GLU A 50 18.05 3.32 -21.23
C GLU A 50 18.24 2.60 -22.56
N ASP A 51 19.33 1.85 -22.71
CA ASP A 51 19.71 1.19 -23.97
C ASP A 51 19.69 2.09 -25.21
N GLY A 52 20.01 3.38 -25.03
CA GLY A 52 20.01 4.39 -26.09
C GLY A 52 18.61 4.88 -26.50
N GLN A 53 17.55 4.45 -25.82
CA GLN A 53 16.18 4.93 -26.00
C GLN A 53 15.85 6.02 -24.98
N ILE A 54 15.14 7.06 -25.44
CA ILE A 54 14.61 8.11 -24.56
C ILE A 54 13.26 7.65 -24.03
N LEU A 55 13.14 7.57 -22.71
CA LEU A 55 11.96 7.13 -21.98
C LEU A 55 11.51 8.19 -20.98
N THR A 56 10.26 8.11 -20.55
CA THR A 56 9.71 8.95 -19.48
C THR A 56 9.46 8.13 -18.22
N ALA A 57 10.05 8.53 -17.10
CA ALA A 57 9.62 8.12 -15.78
C ALA A 57 8.64 9.14 -15.20
N ILE A 58 7.58 8.66 -14.57
CA ILE A 58 6.55 9.48 -13.96
C ILE A 58 6.67 9.30 -12.45
N GLU A 59 6.95 10.38 -11.75
CA GLU A 59 7.06 10.39 -10.28
C GLU A 59 5.89 11.16 -9.66
N LEU A 60 5.37 10.65 -8.56
CA LEU A 60 4.35 11.32 -7.77
C LEU A 60 4.71 11.18 -6.29
N THR A 61 4.94 12.29 -5.60
CA THR A 61 5.35 12.26 -4.20
C THR A 61 4.26 11.62 -3.34
N GLY A 62 4.64 10.64 -2.51
CA GLY A 62 3.70 9.86 -1.68
C GLY A 62 3.07 8.66 -2.40
N ALA A 63 3.48 8.39 -3.64
CA ALA A 63 3.14 7.18 -4.37
C ALA A 63 4.38 6.28 -4.53
N VAL A 64 4.13 5.01 -4.86
CA VAL A 64 5.15 4.03 -5.23
C VAL A 64 4.99 3.64 -6.70
N THR A 65 6.04 3.17 -7.35
CA THR A 65 5.95 2.66 -8.72
C THR A 65 5.30 1.28 -8.73
N ASP A 66 4.57 0.94 -9.80
CA ASP A 66 4.12 -0.44 -10.02
C ASP A 66 5.30 -1.35 -10.38
N GLU A 67 5.68 -2.22 -9.45
CA GLU A 67 6.85 -3.11 -9.58
C GLU A 67 6.55 -4.44 -10.29
N ARG A 68 5.36 -4.62 -10.87
CA ARG A 68 5.06 -5.85 -11.61
C ARG A 68 5.88 -5.91 -12.88
N ASP A 69 6.56 -7.03 -13.10
CA ASP A 69 7.34 -7.29 -14.31
C ASP A 69 6.52 -7.01 -15.58
N GLY A 70 7.08 -6.20 -16.47
CA GLY A 70 6.43 -5.79 -17.72
C GLY A 70 5.34 -4.73 -17.57
N ALA A 71 5.01 -4.27 -16.36
CA ALA A 71 4.09 -3.15 -16.17
C ALA A 71 4.75 -1.81 -16.50
N LEU A 72 3.95 -0.85 -16.98
CA LEU A 72 4.40 0.54 -17.07
C LEU A 72 4.69 1.07 -15.66
N GLN A 73 5.83 1.74 -15.51
CA GLN A 73 6.24 2.42 -14.28
C GLN A 73 5.39 3.68 -14.08
N THR A 74 4.18 3.44 -13.59
CA THR A 74 3.20 4.48 -13.25
C THR A 74 3.06 4.56 -11.73
N PRO A 75 2.87 5.77 -11.17
CA PRO A 75 2.66 5.93 -9.74
C PRO A 75 1.36 5.28 -9.25
N VAL A 76 1.46 4.68 -8.08
CA VAL A 76 0.43 3.91 -7.39
C VAL A 76 0.35 4.34 -5.93
N VAL A 77 -0.88 4.50 -5.42
CA VAL A 77 -1.12 4.77 -4.00
C VAL A 77 -1.83 3.58 -3.38
N GLY A 78 -1.24 3.02 -2.31
CA GLY A 78 -1.80 1.87 -1.58
C GLY A 78 -2.60 2.30 -0.35
N ALA A 79 -3.62 1.54 -0.02
CA ALA A 79 -4.45 1.71 1.16
C ALA A 79 -4.61 0.37 1.91
N LEU A 80 -4.58 0.42 3.24
CA LEU A 80 -5.03 -0.69 4.07
C LEU A 80 -6.36 -0.34 4.73
N VAL A 81 -7.34 -1.20 4.56
CA VAL A 81 -8.70 -1.03 5.09
C VAL A 81 -9.04 -2.28 5.88
N ALA A 82 -9.39 -2.11 7.17
CA ALA A 82 -9.98 -3.19 7.94
C ALA A 82 -11.31 -3.60 7.31
N VAL A 83 -11.58 -4.90 7.26
CA VAL A 83 -12.82 -5.44 6.68
C VAL A 83 -13.46 -6.45 7.63
N PRO A 84 -14.79 -6.64 7.58
CA PRO A 84 -15.45 -7.66 8.40
C PRO A 84 -14.94 -9.07 8.08
N PRO A 85 -14.86 -9.98 9.06
CA PRO A 85 -14.30 -11.33 8.88
C PRO A 85 -14.99 -12.14 7.78
N GLU A 86 -16.32 -12.05 7.70
CA GLU A 86 -17.14 -12.85 6.78
C GLU A 86 -17.65 -12.08 5.55
N ALA A 87 -17.26 -10.82 5.37
CA ALA A 87 -17.75 -10.02 4.25
C ALA A 87 -17.03 -10.37 2.94
N ALA A 88 -17.78 -10.42 1.83
CA ALA A 88 -17.19 -10.28 0.51
C ALA A 88 -16.81 -8.81 0.29
N VAL A 89 -15.61 -8.55 -0.24
CA VAL A 89 -15.08 -7.20 -0.45
C VAL A 89 -14.99 -6.90 -1.93
N ALA A 90 -15.48 -5.73 -2.33
CA ALA A 90 -15.35 -5.22 -3.70
C ALA A 90 -14.87 -3.76 -3.70
N VAL A 91 -14.26 -3.33 -4.78
CA VAL A 91 -13.80 -1.94 -4.96
C VAL A 91 -14.58 -1.32 -6.12
N GLU A 92 -15.16 -0.16 -5.88
CA GLU A 92 -15.96 0.59 -6.85
C GLU A 92 -15.44 2.02 -6.94
N VAL A 93 -15.28 2.54 -8.16
CA VAL A 93 -14.86 3.93 -8.37
C VAL A 93 -16.12 4.79 -8.46
N LEU A 94 -16.28 5.73 -7.53
CA LEU A 94 -17.45 6.61 -7.47
C LEU A 94 -17.26 7.88 -8.29
N ALA A 95 -16.04 8.43 -8.29
CA ALA A 95 -15.71 9.64 -9.04
C ALA A 95 -14.22 9.68 -9.41
N LEU A 96 -13.94 10.22 -10.60
CA LEU A 96 -12.61 10.50 -11.12
C LEU A 96 -12.61 11.86 -11.80
N ASP A 97 -11.83 12.80 -11.27
CA ASP A 97 -11.45 13.96 -12.05
C ASP A 97 -10.35 13.50 -13.01
N THR A 98 -10.43 13.85 -14.29
CA THR A 98 -9.50 13.35 -15.31
C THR A 98 -8.96 14.50 -16.13
N GLN A 99 -7.64 14.54 -16.28
CA GLN A 99 -6.96 15.46 -17.17
C GLN A 99 -5.90 14.71 -17.99
N PRO A 100 -5.67 15.11 -19.26
CA PRO A 100 -4.58 14.54 -20.04
C PRO A 100 -3.23 14.92 -19.41
N LEU A 101 -2.32 13.96 -19.34
CA LEU A 101 -0.93 14.18 -18.94
C LEU A 101 -0.06 14.08 -20.19
N PRO A 102 0.43 15.18 -20.76
CA PRO A 102 1.23 15.13 -21.97
C PRO A 102 2.58 14.48 -21.68
N VAL A 103 2.88 13.38 -22.37
CA VAL A 103 4.15 12.67 -22.26
C VAL A 103 4.83 12.66 -23.63
N ALA A 104 6.04 13.19 -23.71
CA ALA A 104 6.76 13.39 -24.97
C ALA A 104 7.48 12.12 -25.47
N ALA A 105 7.79 11.19 -24.57
CA ALA A 105 8.45 9.93 -24.87
C ALA A 105 7.72 8.77 -24.20
N PRO A 106 7.86 7.53 -24.70
CA PRO A 106 7.22 6.34 -24.13
C PRO A 106 7.53 6.16 -22.63
N ILE A 107 6.57 5.66 -21.86
CA ILE A 107 6.74 5.46 -20.41
C ILE A 107 7.67 4.28 -20.15
N LEU A 108 8.55 4.43 -19.17
CA LEU A 108 9.44 3.39 -18.69
C LEU A 108 8.66 2.15 -18.23
N VAL A 109 9.19 0.97 -18.52
CA VAL A 109 8.57 -0.32 -18.17
C VAL A 109 9.39 -0.97 -17.07
N GLN A 110 8.73 -1.64 -16.13
CA GLN A 110 9.40 -2.43 -15.12
C GLN A 110 10.07 -3.64 -15.76
N SER A 111 11.41 -3.63 -15.76
CA SER A 111 12.20 -4.77 -16.20
C SER A 111 12.07 -5.92 -15.20
N PRO A 112 11.87 -7.16 -15.66
CA PRO A 112 11.94 -8.32 -14.78
C PRO A 112 13.31 -8.33 -14.11
N GLY A 113 13.33 -8.51 -12.78
CA GLY A 113 14.56 -8.53 -12.01
C GLY A 113 15.55 -9.50 -12.64
N VAL A 114 16.63 -8.98 -13.22
CA VAL A 114 17.66 -9.79 -13.87
C VAL A 114 18.33 -10.63 -12.79
N GLN A 115 17.92 -11.90 -12.66
CA GLN A 115 18.84 -12.91 -12.17
C GLN A 115 19.96 -12.98 -13.22
N PRO A 116 21.24 -12.81 -12.86
CA PRO A 116 22.32 -12.84 -13.84
C PRO A 116 22.45 -14.25 -14.42
N SER A 117 21.72 -14.55 -15.49
CA SER A 117 21.92 -15.74 -16.29
C SER A 117 23.12 -15.50 -17.20
N SER A 118 24.20 -16.24 -16.97
CA SER A 118 25.48 -16.18 -17.69
C SER A 118 25.43 -16.66 -19.15
N ALA A 119 24.27 -16.60 -19.82
CA ALA A 119 24.10 -17.08 -21.18
C ALA A 119 23.94 -15.89 -22.14
N ALA A 120 25.01 -15.61 -22.87
CA ALA A 120 25.03 -14.66 -23.97
C ALA A 120 24.07 -15.11 -25.08
N GLY A 121 22.86 -14.56 -25.07
CA GLY A 121 21.87 -14.69 -26.13
C GLY A 121 20.99 -13.46 -26.07
N LEU A 122 20.87 -12.76 -27.21
CA LEU A 122 20.08 -11.53 -27.40
C LEU A 122 18.78 -11.58 -26.60
N GLN A 123 18.75 -10.91 -25.45
CA GLN A 123 17.51 -10.68 -24.72
C GLN A 123 16.72 -9.67 -25.56
N PRO A 124 15.47 -9.98 -25.97
CA PRO A 124 14.61 -8.96 -26.55
C PRO A 124 14.54 -7.82 -25.53
N SER A 125 14.76 -6.58 -25.99
CA SER A 125 14.64 -5.42 -25.10
C SER A 125 13.27 -5.48 -24.43
N SER A 126 13.24 -5.35 -23.11
CA SER A 126 12.01 -5.36 -22.29
C SER A 126 10.94 -4.41 -22.86
N TYR A 127 11.41 -3.38 -23.56
CA TYR A 127 10.63 -2.41 -24.31
C TYR A 127 9.78 -2.98 -25.48
N ALA A 128 10.32 -3.86 -26.33
CA ALA A 128 9.60 -4.38 -27.50
C ALA A 128 8.43 -5.30 -27.11
N ALA A 129 8.55 -6.01 -25.98
CA ALA A 129 7.49 -6.84 -25.42
C ALA A 129 6.38 -6.00 -24.75
N ALA A 130 6.73 -4.87 -24.14
CA ALA A 130 5.79 -4.02 -23.41
C ALA A 130 4.84 -3.21 -24.31
N GLN A 131 5.28 -2.84 -25.51
CA GLN A 131 4.43 -2.13 -26.48
C GLN A 131 3.29 -2.99 -27.03
N LEU A 132 3.42 -4.32 -26.99
CA LEU A 132 2.48 -5.21 -27.69
C LEU A 132 1.15 -5.38 -26.96
N HIS A 133 1.06 -5.17 -25.64
CA HIS A 133 -0.19 -5.29 -24.88
C HIS A 133 -0.21 -4.41 -23.63
N VAL A 134 -0.29 -3.07 -23.77
CA VAL A 134 -0.69 -2.22 -22.65
C VAL A 134 -2.17 -2.49 -22.36
N ILE A 135 -2.43 -3.49 -21.53
CA ILE A 135 -3.78 -3.80 -21.05
C ILE A 135 -4.21 -2.62 -20.16
N SER A 136 -5.34 -2.00 -20.50
CA SER A 136 -5.93 -0.92 -19.69
C SER A 136 -6.12 -1.43 -18.25
N GLN A 137 -5.44 -0.78 -17.30
CA GLN A 137 -5.53 -1.14 -15.89
C GLN A 137 -6.65 -0.34 -15.23
N PRO A 138 -7.43 -0.91 -14.29
CA PRO A 138 -8.49 -0.17 -13.61
C PRO A 138 -7.92 0.96 -12.75
N ALA A 139 -8.71 2.03 -12.55
CA ALA A 139 -8.27 3.17 -11.74
C ALA A 139 -8.12 2.83 -10.25
N ALA A 140 -8.90 1.88 -9.76
CA ALA A 140 -8.73 1.30 -8.43
C ALA A 140 -8.95 -0.20 -8.50
N GLU A 141 -8.18 -0.96 -7.72
CA GLU A 141 -8.31 -2.43 -7.64
C GLU A 141 -8.14 -2.93 -6.20
N LEU A 142 -8.83 -4.03 -5.90
CA LEU A 142 -8.55 -4.84 -4.73
C LEU A 142 -7.37 -5.75 -5.05
N VAL A 143 -6.26 -5.59 -4.34
CA VAL A 143 -5.04 -6.38 -4.57
C VAL A 143 -5.16 -7.74 -3.91
N ASP A 144 -5.44 -7.75 -2.61
CA ASP A 144 -5.66 -8.95 -1.83
C ASP A 144 -6.50 -8.66 -0.58
N ILE A 145 -6.87 -9.74 0.11
CA ILE A 145 -7.43 -9.70 1.46
C ILE A 145 -6.63 -10.70 2.29
N THR A 146 -6.13 -10.26 3.43
CA THR A 146 -5.33 -11.11 4.33
C THR A 146 -5.70 -10.88 5.79
N TRP A 147 -5.28 -11.80 6.65
CA TRP A 147 -5.34 -11.62 8.09
C TRP A 147 -4.04 -11.01 8.59
N TRP A 148 -4.15 -9.89 9.29
CA TRP A 148 -3.06 -9.28 10.03
C TRP A 148 -3.41 -9.35 11.53
N ARG A 149 -2.92 -10.42 12.18
CA ARG A 149 -3.23 -10.74 13.58
C ARG A 149 -4.73 -10.94 13.78
N SER A 150 -5.37 -10.24 14.72
CA SER A 150 -6.84 -10.31 14.95
C SER A 150 -7.67 -9.56 13.90
N GLN A 151 -7.07 -8.89 12.93
CA GLN A 151 -7.78 -8.05 11.96
C GLN A 151 -7.73 -8.63 10.55
N ARG A 152 -8.87 -8.74 9.88
CA ARG A 152 -8.93 -8.96 8.43
C ARG A 152 -8.76 -7.62 7.71
N VAL A 153 -7.85 -7.56 6.74
CA VAL A 153 -7.43 -6.33 6.05
C VAL A 153 -7.47 -6.54 4.54
N ALA A 154 -8.04 -5.58 3.83
CA ALA A 154 -8.00 -5.48 2.37
C ALA A 154 -6.91 -4.50 1.94
N ARG A 155 -6.10 -4.90 0.96
CA ARG A 155 -5.15 -4.02 0.27
C ARG A 155 -5.82 -3.45 -0.96
N VAL A 156 -6.00 -2.14 -0.98
CA VAL A 156 -6.59 -1.42 -2.12
C VAL A 156 -5.50 -0.61 -2.80
N ARG A 157 -5.51 -0.61 -4.12
CA ARG A 157 -4.55 0.10 -4.95
C ARG A 157 -5.28 1.13 -5.81
N LEU A 158 -4.80 2.37 -5.80
CA LEU A 158 -5.31 3.47 -6.60
C LEU A 158 -4.23 3.92 -7.59
N ARG A 159 -4.64 4.22 -8.82
CA ARG A 159 -3.77 4.63 -9.93
C ARG A 159 -4.11 6.06 -10.34
N PRO A 160 -3.48 7.08 -9.73
CA PRO A 160 -3.69 8.47 -10.13
C PRO A 160 -3.17 8.72 -11.54
N VAL A 161 -2.23 7.93 -12.07
CA VAL A 161 -1.80 8.01 -13.47
C VAL A 161 -2.13 6.70 -14.17
N ARG A 162 -2.77 6.79 -15.34
CA ARG A 162 -3.19 5.63 -16.14
C ARG A 162 -2.85 5.84 -17.61
N VAL A 163 -2.72 4.73 -18.32
CA VAL A 163 -2.63 4.72 -19.77
C VAL A 163 -3.90 4.09 -20.33
N GLU A 164 -4.58 4.82 -21.20
CA GLU A 164 -5.81 4.39 -21.85
C GLU A 164 -5.74 4.75 -23.34
N GLN A 165 -5.84 3.73 -24.21
CA GLN A 165 -5.82 3.90 -25.67
C GLN A 165 -4.62 4.73 -26.18
N GLY A 166 -3.45 4.56 -25.57
CA GLY A 166 -2.22 5.28 -25.92
C GLY A 166 -2.12 6.70 -25.34
N SER A 167 -3.14 7.18 -24.63
CA SER A 167 -3.10 8.46 -23.91
C SER A 167 -2.77 8.24 -22.44
N VAL A 168 -1.97 9.13 -21.87
CA VAL A 168 -1.67 9.14 -20.43
C VAL A 168 -2.64 10.10 -19.76
N LEU A 169 -3.37 9.59 -18.77
CA LEU A 169 -4.37 10.31 -18.01
C LEU A 169 -3.89 10.48 -16.57
N PHE A 170 -4.13 11.66 -16.01
CA PHE A 170 -3.88 11.97 -14.62
C PHE A 170 -5.21 12.28 -13.90
N HIS A 171 -5.36 11.71 -12.72
CA HIS A 171 -6.51 11.84 -11.85
C HIS A 171 -6.13 12.57 -10.56
N PRO A 172 -6.21 13.92 -10.53
CA PRO A 172 -5.83 14.69 -9.34
C PRO A 172 -6.74 14.40 -8.14
N ARG A 173 -7.97 13.95 -8.40
CA ARG A 173 -8.93 13.55 -7.38
C ARG A 173 -9.59 12.24 -7.76
N MET A 174 -9.62 11.32 -6.80
CA MET A 174 -10.30 10.03 -6.94
C MET A 174 -11.17 9.77 -5.71
N VAL A 175 -12.39 9.30 -5.92
CA VAL A 175 -13.28 8.83 -4.85
C VAL A 175 -13.60 7.37 -5.11
N VAL A 176 -13.24 6.51 -4.16
CA VAL A 176 -13.32 5.06 -4.30
C VAL A 176 -14.07 4.48 -3.10
N ARG A 177 -14.98 3.55 -3.34
CA ARG A 177 -15.71 2.84 -2.30
C ARG A 177 -15.20 1.41 -2.19
N VAL A 178 -14.77 1.03 -0.99
CA VAL A 178 -14.56 -0.36 -0.60
C VAL A 178 -15.87 -0.86 -0.02
N ARG A 179 -16.53 -1.79 -0.71
CA ARG A 179 -17.85 -2.32 -0.34
C ARG A 179 -17.73 -3.62 0.43
N PHE A 180 -18.56 -3.76 1.45
CA PHE A 180 -18.71 -4.99 2.23
C PHE A 180 -20.08 -5.58 1.93
N ASN A 181 -20.08 -6.75 1.28
CA ASN A 181 -21.28 -7.47 0.95
C ASN A 181 -21.42 -8.68 1.87
N ALA A 182 -22.66 -8.99 2.24
CA ALA A 182 -22.95 -10.26 2.89
C ALA A 182 -22.73 -11.41 1.92
N VAL A 183 -22.06 -12.45 2.41
CA VAL A 183 -22.06 -13.75 1.73
C VAL A 183 -23.45 -14.36 1.98
N GLU A 184 -24.10 -14.88 0.93
CA GLU A 184 -25.40 -15.53 1.06
C GLU A 184 -25.37 -16.60 2.16
N GLY A 185 -26.33 -16.54 3.10
CA GLY A 185 -26.40 -17.43 4.26
C GLY A 185 -25.72 -16.91 5.53
N THR A 186 -24.91 -15.86 5.44
CA THR A 186 -24.28 -15.21 6.60
C THR A 186 -24.84 -13.81 6.73
N ALA A 187 -25.72 -13.57 7.72
CA ALA A 187 -26.05 -12.21 8.09
C ALA A 187 -24.74 -11.51 8.46
N VAL A 188 -24.35 -10.48 7.70
CA VAL A 188 -23.27 -9.60 8.14
C VAL A 188 -23.82 -8.90 9.38
N THR A 189 -23.44 -9.40 10.54
CA THR A 189 -23.67 -8.74 11.81
C THR A 189 -22.73 -7.54 11.89
N THR A 190 -22.99 -6.51 11.06
CA THR A 190 -22.47 -5.14 11.21
C THR A 190 -23.18 -4.40 12.34
N SER A 191 -23.88 -5.12 13.22
CA SER A 191 -24.60 -4.51 14.33
C SER A 191 -23.61 -3.80 15.23
N ALA A 192 -23.61 -2.47 15.13
CA ALA A 192 -22.96 -1.55 16.06
C ALA A 192 -23.41 -1.75 17.51
N ALA A 193 -24.36 -2.65 17.78
CA ALA A 193 -24.90 -2.95 19.10
C ALA A 193 -24.22 -4.13 19.83
N GLN A 194 -23.26 -4.83 19.24
CA GLN A 194 -22.46 -5.83 19.98
C GLN A 194 -20.99 -5.74 19.58
N VAL A 195 -20.30 -4.73 20.10
CA VAL A 195 -18.86 -4.86 20.35
C VAL A 195 -18.73 -6.09 21.27
N PRO A 196 -18.07 -7.19 20.86
CA PRO A 196 -17.75 -8.26 21.81
C PRO A 196 -17.02 -7.58 22.96
N ALA A 197 -17.43 -7.84 24.20
CA ALA A 197 -16.99 -7.12 25.40
C ALA A 197 -15.46 -7.17 25.66
N THR A 198 -14.70 -7.84 24.79
CA THR A 198 -13.26 -7.73 24.66
C THR A 198 -12.88 -7.74 23.17
N ALA A 199 -13.00 -6.60 22.48
CA ALA A 199 -12.26 -6.41 21.23
C ALA A 199 -10.79 -6.78 21.50
N ALA A 200 -10.22 -7.69 20.70
CA ALA A 200 -8.87 -8.18 20.94
C ALA A 200 -7.90 -6.99 20.97
N ASN A 201 -7.31 -6.71 22.13
CA ASN A 201 -6.31 -5.66 22.29
C ASN A 201 -4.96 -6.23 21.87
N GLU A 202 -4.34 -5.60 20.88
CA GLU A 202 -3.08 -6.03 20.27
C GLU A 202 -1.84 -5.48 21.00
N GLY A 203 -2.05 -4.80 22.13
CA GLY A 203 -1.02 -4.28 23.02
C GLY A 203 -0.08 -3.32 22.30
N ALA A 204 1.20 -3.68 22.20
CA ALA A 204 2.22 -2.85 21.58
C ALA A 204 1.99 -2.59 20.07
N PHE A 205 1.13 -3.37 19.41
CA PHE A 205 0.83 -3.20 17.98
C PHE A 205 -0.28 -2.20 17.69
N GLU A 206 -1.03 -1.72 18.70
CA GLU A 206 -2.13 -0.78 18.49
C GLU A 206 -1.72 0.52 17.79
N PRO A 207 -0.58 1.16 18.12
CA PRO A 207 -0.16 2.36 17.42
C PRO A 207 0.08 2.12 15.93
N LEU A 208 0.62 0.96 15.56
CA LEU A 208 0.89 0.59 14.17
C LEU A 208 -0.42 0.36 13.40
N LEU A 209 -1.36 -0.39 13.99
CA LEU A 209 -2.67 -0.60 13.36
C LEU A 209 -3.42 0.73 13.17
N ARG A 210 -3.36 1.62 14.16
CA ARG A 210 -3.98 2.95 14.10
C ARG A 210 -3.36 3.85 13.04
N SER A 211 -2.04 3.80 12.86
CA SER A 211 -1.35 4.62 11.84
C SER A 211 -1.48 4.05 10.44
N THR A 212 -1.76 2.75 10.30
CA THR A 212 -1.74 2.06 9.00
C THR A 212 -3.15 1.87 8.40
N LEU A 213 -4.17 1.59 9.24
CA LEU A 213 -5.53 1.31 8.77
C LEU A 213 -6.34 2.61 8.66
N LEU A 214 -6.86 2.90 7.46
CA LEU A 214 -7.63 4.12 7.21
C LEU A 214 -8.96 4.20 7.97
N ASN A 215 -9.52 3.05 8.35
CA ASN A 215 -10.76 2.93 9.12
C ASN A 215 -10.54 2.18 10.44
N TYR A 216 -9.40 2.40 11.10
CA TYR A 216 -9.02 1.70 12.34
C TYR A 216 -10.15 1.63 13.38
N ASP A 217 -10.79 2.76 13.69
CA ASP A 217 -11.84 2.82 14.73
C ASP A 217 -13.03 1.92 14.42
N GLN A 218 -13.41 1.81 13.15
CA GLN A 218 -14.44 0.89 12.69
C GLN A 218 -13.95 -0.56 12.73
N GLY A 219 -12.69 -0.78 12.33
CA GLY A 219 -12.04 -2.09 12.29
C GLY A 219 -12.00 -2.81 13.64
N LEU A 220 -11.92 -2.06 14.75
CA LEU A 220 -11.93 -2.59 16.11
C LEU A 220 -13.10 -3.56 16.37
N ALA A 221 -14.29 -3.25 15.84
CA ALA A 221 -15.49 -4.08 16.03
C ALA A 221 -15.42 -5.42 15.27
N TRP A 222 -14.49 -5.58 14.34
CA TRP A 222 -14.35 -6.76 13.48
C TRP A 222 -13.17 -7.65 13.86
N ARG A 223 -12.52 -7.35 14.99
CA ARG A 223 -11.42 -8.16 15.47
C ARG A 223 -11.89 -9.52 15.96
N VAL A 224 -11.19 -10.55 15.53
CA VAL A 224 -11.40 -11.91 16.01
C VAL A 224 -10.27 -12.23 16.98
N PRO A 225 -10.57 -12.52 18.27
CA PRO A 225 -9.53 -12.94 19.19
C PRO A 225 -8.85 -14.17 18.62
N ALA A 226 -7.52 -14.21 18.66
CA ALA A 226 -6.78 -15.43 18.38
C ALA A 226 -7.32 -16.48 19.34
N SER A 227 -8.04 -17.49 18.81
CA SER A 227 -8.60 -18.58 19.60
C SER A 227 -7.53 -19.06 20.57
N GLY A 228 -7.77 -18.86 21.86
CA GLY A 228 -6.73 -18.93 22.87
C GLY A 228 -5.92 -20.20 22.71
N THR A 229 -4.59 -20.07 22.72
CA THR A 229 -3.70 -21.14 23.12
C THR A 229 -4.34 -21.83 24.33
N PRO A 230 -4.53 -23.16 24.36
CA PRO A 230 -5.09 -23.80 25.53
C PRO A 230 -4.22 -23.37 26.71
N VAL A 231 -4.85 -22.67 27.67
CA VAL A 231 -4.23 -22.48 28.97
C VAL A 231 -4.12 -23.88 29.52
N ILE A 232 -2.94 -24.49 29.36
CA ILE A 232 -2.59 -25.66 30.16
C ILE A 232 -2.62 -25.12 31.57
N ALA A 233 -3.73 -25.38 32.26
CA ALA A 233 -3.84 -25.14 33.68
C ALA A 233 -2.68 -25.91 34.30
N ARG A 234 -1.63 -25.17 34.66
CA ARG A 234 -0.52 -25.71 35.43
C ARG A 234 -1.12 -25.95 36.81
N THR A 235 -1.71 -27.12 37.01
CA THR A 235 -2.03 -27.62 38.33
C THR A 235 -0.70 -27.56 39.07
N ALA A 236 -0.61 -26.67 40.06
CA ALA A 236 0.54 -26.57 40.92
C ALA A 236 0.59 -27.85 41.77
N ALA A 237 1.17 -28.90 41.21
CA ALA A 237 1.76 -29.95 42.00
C ALA A 237 3.03 -29.33 42.61
N ALA A 238 3.01 -29.13 43.92
CA ALA A 238 4.17 -28.77 44.69
C ALA A 238 5.30 -29.78 44.42
N ALA A 239 6.31 -29.34 43.68
CA ALA A 239 7.57 -30.07 43.50
C ALA A 239 8.67 -29.22 44.10
N THR A 240 9.22 -29.74 45.19
CA THR A 240 10.33 -29.22 45.96
C THR A 240 11.59 -29.08 45.09
N ALA A 241 12.27 -27.94 45.25
CA ALA A 241 13.67 -27.62 44.95
C ALA A 241 14.48 -28.59 44.05
N GLY A 242 14.92 -28.07 42.90
CA GLY A 242 15.99 -28.62 42.07
C GLY A 242 16.43 -27.58 41.04
N ASP A 243 17.49 -26.87 41.36
CA ASP A 243 18.03 -25.70 40.66
C ASP A 243 18.67 -26.11 39.32
N ALA A 244 17.98 -25.89 38.20
CA ALA A 244 18.59 -25.95 36.86
C ALA A 244 17.84 -25.02 35.89
N PRO A 245 18.49 -23.97 35.33
CA PRO A 245 17.85 -23.11 34.36
C PRO A 245 17.70 -23.79 32.99
N TRP A 246 16.51 -23.61 32.42
CA TRP A 246 15.92 -24.26 31.23
C TRP A 246 16.54 -23.88 29.87
N TRP A 247 17.67 -23.17 29.83
CA TRP A 247 18.23 -22.62 28.59
C TRP A 247 19.49 -23.32 28.07
N ARG A 248 19.95 -24.44 28.66
CA ARG A 248 21.06 -25.21 28.07
C ARG A 248 20.55 -26.28 27.12
N VAL A 249 20.78 -26.07 25.82
CA VAL A 249 20.76 -27.12 24.79
C VAL A 249 22.20 -27.59 24.58
N THR A 250 22.49 -28.84 24.94
CA THR A 250 23.77 -29.49 24.62
C THR A 250 23.64 -30.19 23.27
N LEU A 251 24.40 -29.74 22.28
CA LEU A 251 24.53 -30.42 20.99
C LEU A 251 25.57 -31.53 21.13
N ALA A 252 25.18 -32.78 20.85
CA ALA A 252 26.12 -33.89 20.73
C ALA A 252 26.95 -33.74 19.44
N ALA A 253 28.24 -34.04 19.51
CA ALA A 253 29.15 -33.96 18.38
C ALA A 253 28.84 -35.03 17.31
N PRO A 254 29.06 -34.73 16.01
CA PRO A 254 28.84 -35.69 14.93
C PRO A 254 29.91 -36.78 14.96
N GLY A 255 29.47 -38.04 14.81
CA GLY A 255 30.33 -39.18 14.49
C GLY A 255 30.57 -39.32 13.00
#